data_AF-A0A965UBG1-F1
#
_entry.id   AF-A0A965UBG1-F1
#
_cell.length_a   1.000
_cell.length_b   1.000
_cell.length_c   1.000
_cell.angle_alpha   90.00
_cell.angle_beta   90.00
_cell.angle_gamma   90.00
#
_symmetry.space_group_name_H-M   'P 1'
#
loop_
_entity.id
_entity.type
_entity.pdbx_description
1 polymer ?
#
loop_
_entity_poly.entity_id
_entity_poly.type
_entity_poly.pdbx_seq_one_letter_code
_entity_poly.pdbx_strand_id
1 'polypeptide(L)'
;MLGGLLMTNPDRVAFTLFGKDIYWYGILMALGILLAIWLADKEEKRKGLPKDTILDACLFMIPIGIVCARLYYVVFEWQYYSQHPIEIFYVWQGGLAFYGSLLGGLLGLWIYTKRKKVRILRIMDCVAPGLVLAQAIGRWGNFFNQEAFGLPVNNGSLMWFPMTVRIEGVHYFNGELCSNPYHLATFFYESMWCLLVFIFLWSYRKKFKHDGDAFWTYALLYGFERMFVEGLRGDSLYLI
;
A
#
# COMPACT_ATOMS: atom_id res chain seq x y z
N MET A 1 24.69 8.13 29.54
CA MET A 1 23.91 9.04 28.68
C MET A 1 24.34 8.80 27.24
N LEU A 2 23.76 7.78 26.60
CA LEU A 2 23.94 7.60 25.16
C LEU A 2 22.87 8.45 24.49
N GLY A 3 23.29 9.55 23.88
CA GLY A 3 22.43 10.36 23.02
C GLY A 3 21.98 9.48 21.86
N GLY A 4 20.81 8.87 22.00
CA GLY A 4 20.10 8.26 20.88
C GLY A 4 19.92 9.34 19.83
N LEU A 5 20.27 9.02 18.59
CA LEU A 5 19.91 9.84 17.44
C LEU A 5 18.40 10.09 17.49
N LEU A 6 17.99 11.23 18.05
CA LEU A 6 16.65 11.75 17.94
C LEU A 6 16.49 12.12 16.47
N MET A 7 15.98 11.17 15.67
CA MET A 7 15.50 11.47 14.32
C MET A 7 14.53 12.64 14.45
N THR A 8 14.90 13.80 13.91
CA THR A 8 13.94 14.88 13.68
C THR A 8 12.92 14.36 12.69
N ASN A 9 11.64 14.53 12.99
CA ASN A 9 10.61 13.99 12.12
C ASN A 9 10.67 14.68 10.75
N PRO A 10 10.68 13.91 9.66
CA PRO A 10 10.80 14.49 8.34
C PRO A 10 9.51 15.21 7.94
N ASP A 11 9.63 16.24 7.11
CA ASP A 11 8.47 16.90 6.51
C ASP A 11 7.73 15.91 5.59
N ARG A 12 6.39 15.98 5.58
CA ARG A 12 5.53 15.25 4.66
C ARG A 12 5.67 15.76 3.22
N VAL A 13 5.95 17.05 3.06
CA VAL A 13 6.15 17.70 1.75
C VAL A 13 7.57 17.43 1.30
N ALA A 14 7.72 16.81 0.12
CA ALA A 14 9.02 16.57 -0.48
C ALA A 14 9.57 17.84 -1.13
N PHE A 15 8.74 18.53 -1.90
CA PHE A 15 9.04 19.83 -2.51
C PHE A 15 7.75 20.49 -3.00
N THR A 16 7.78 21.81 -3.23
CA THR A 16 6.67 22.58 -3.81
C THR A 16 7.00 22.93 -5.26
N LEU A 17 6.08 22.66 -6.17
CA LEU A 17 6.22 22.94 -7.60
C LEU A 17 5.03 23.79 -8.08
N PHE A 18 5.30 24.98 -8.63
CA PHE A 18 4.26 25.93 -9.08
C PHE A 18 3.18 26.25 -8.03
N GLY A 19 3.56 26.35 -6.76
CA GLY A 19 2.62 26.60 -5.65
C GLY A 19 1.74 25.39 -5.28
N LYS A 20 2.10 24.19 -5.73
CA LYS A 20 1.47 22.92 -5.34
C LYS A 20 2.48 22.04 -4.62
N ASP A 21 2.10 21.56 -3.44
CA ASP A 21 2.94 20.67 -2.65
C ASP A 21 2.94 19.26 -3.23
N ILE A 22 4.13 18.69 -3.36
CA ILE A 22 4.35 17.30 -3.76
C ILE A 22 4.77 16.52 -2.51
N TYR A 23 3.97 15.54 -2.12
CA TYR A 23 4.16 14.77 -0.90
C TYR A 23 5.02 13.53 -1.13
N TRP A 24 5.86 13.18 -0.14
CA TRP A 24 6.66 11.95 -0.17
C TRP A 24 5.81 10.70 -0.38
N TYR A 25 4.62 10.66 0.23
CA TYR A 25 3.67 9.56 0.07
C TYR A 25 3.35 9.28 -1.40
N GLY A 26 3.03 10.32 -2.18
CA GLY A 26 2.72 10.20 -3.60
C GLY A 26 3.92 9.75 -4.43
N ILE A 27 5.12 10.27 -4.12
CA ILE A 27 6.37 9.88 -4.78
C ILE A 27 6.66 8.40 -4.56
N LEU A 28 6.57 7.93 -3.32
CA LEU A 28 6.85 6.54 -2.95
C LEU A 28 5.82 5.57 -3.55
N MET A 29 4.55 5.97 -3.59
CA MET A 29 3.51 5.19 -4.30
C MET A 29 3.81 5.08 -5.79
N ALA A 30 4.14 6.20 -6.46
CA ALA A 30 4.46 6.19 -7.88
C ALA A 30 5.70 5.32 -8.18
N LEU A 31 6.74 5.44 -7.35
CA LEU A 31 7.93 4.59 -7.44
C LEU A 31 7.59 3.10 -7.26
N GLY A 32 6.77 2.77 -6.27
CA GLY A 32 6.31 1.40 -6.02
C GLY A 32 5.55 0.83 -7.22
N ILE A 33 4.63 1.60 -7.81
CA ILE A 33 3.88 1.19 -9.01
C ILE A 33 4.82 0.95 -10.20
N LEU A 34 5.74 1.88 -10.47
CA LEU A 34 6.70 1.74 -11.59
C LEU A 34 7.59 0.51 -11.43
N LEU A 35 8.11 0.26 -10.22
CA LEU A 35 8.90 -0.93 -9.92
C LEU A 35 8.06 -2.21 -10.05
N ALA A 36 6.81 -2.19 -9.59
CA ALA A 36 5.92 -3.33 -9.70
C ALA A 36 5.65 -3.71 -11.17
N ILE A 37 5.36 -2.71 -12.02
CA ILE A 37 5.17 -2.90 -13.47
C ILE A 37 6.44 -3.45 -14.11
N TRP A 38 7.60 -2.86 -13.80
CA TRP A 38 8.89 -3.29 -14.35
C TRP A 38 9.24 -4.74 -13.96
N LEU A 39 9.00 -5.13 -12.71
CA LEU A 39 9.21 -6.51 -12.26
C LEU A 39 8.21 -7.47 -12.92
N ALA A 40 6.95 -7.05 -13.07
CA ALA A 40 5.94 -7.84 -13.74
C ALA A 40 6.25 -8.05 -15.24
N ASP A 41 6.78 -7.05 -15.95
CA ASP A 41 7.27 -7.19 -17.34
C ASP A 41 8.42 -8.21 -17.45
N LYS A 42 9.32 -8.28 -16.46
CA LYS A 42 10.35 -9.33 -16.42
C LYS A 42 9.74 -10.72 -16.27
N GLU A 43 8.70 -10.85 -15.44
CA GLU A 43 7.98 -12.11 -15.27
C GLU A 43 7.11 -12.47 -16.48
N GLU A 44 6.58 -11.48 -17.20
CA GLU A 44 5.88 -11.65 -18.48
C GLU A 44 6.77 -12.41 -19.47
N LYS A 45 8.00 -11.90 -19.67
CA LYS A 45 9.01 -12.52 -20.54
C LYS A 45 9.36 -13.93 -20.07
N ARG A 46 9.60 -14.11 -18.75
CA ARG A 46 9.96 -15.41 -18.18
C ARG A 46 8.85 -16.46 -18.33
N LYS A 47 7.59 -16.06 -18.15
CA LYS A 47 6.42 -16.93 -18.26
C LYS A 47 5.96 -17.09 -19.70
N GLY A 48 6.64 -16.51 -20.70
CA GLY A 48 6.28 -16.63 -22.11
C GLY A 48 4.91 -16.07 -22.43
N LEU A 49 4.48 -15.03 -21.71
CA LEU A 49 3.28 -14.28 -22.06
C LEU A 49 3.54 -13.44 -23.33
N PRO A 50 2.50 -13.15 -24.12
CA PRO A 50 2.63 -12.22 -25.24
C PRO A 50 3.19 -10.88 -24.78
N LYS A 51 4.01 -10.24 -25.62
CA LYS A 51 4.58 -8.94 -25.31
C LYS A 51 3.50 -7.91 -24.96
N ASP A 52 3.81 -7.05 -24.00
CA ASP A 52 2.98 -5.95 -23.53
C ASP A 52 1.72 -6.42 -22.77
N THR A 53 1.62 -7.72 -22.44
CA THR A 53 0.45 -8.27 -21.72
C THR A 53 0.24 -7.58 -20.37
N ILE A 54 1.31 -7.31 -19.62
CA ILE A 54 1.27 -6.66 -18.32
C ILE A 54 0.93 -5.17 -18.46
N LEU A 55 1.57 -4.48 -19.41
CA LEU A 55 1.29 -3.07 -19.67
C LEU A 55 -0.17 -2.85 -20.11
N ASP A 56 -0.65 -3.66 -21.05
CA ASP A 56 -2.04 -3.68 -21.47
C ASP A 56 -2.96 -3.94 -20.25
N ALA A 57 -2.65 -4.93 -19.41
CA ALA A 57 -3.43 -5.20 -18.20
C ALA A 57 -3.49 -3.97 -17.28
N CYS A 58 -2.37 -3.30 -17.04
CA CYS A 58 -2.31 -2.08 -16.23
C CYS A 58 -3.14 -0.93 -16.81
N LEU A 59 -3.17 -0.77 -18.14
CA LEU A 59 -3.99 0.22 -18.83
C LEU A 59 -5.50 -0.02 -18.66
N PHE A 60 -5.92 -1.26 -18.37
CA PHE A 60 -7.29 -1.56 -17.96
C PHE A 60 -7.48 -1.42 -16.45
N MET A 61 -6.58 -1.97 -15.64
CA MET A 61 -6.71 -2.04 -14.18
C MET A 61 -6.68 -0.66 -13.52
N ILE A 62 -5.74 0.20 -13.89
CA ILE A 62 -5.50 1.48 -13.20
C ILE A 62 -6.68 2.45 -13.41
N PRO A 63 -7.15 2.73 -14.64
CA PRO A 63 -8.27 3.65 -14.84
C PRO A 63 -9.56 3.14 -14.22
N ILE A 64 -9.88 1.85 -14.38
CA ILE A 64 -11.09 1.24 -13.78
C ILE A 64 -10.97 1.28 -12.26
N GLY A 65 -9.79 1.01 -11.70
CA GLY A 65 -9.50 1.15 -10.28
C GLY A 65 -9.78 2.55 -9.75
N ILE A 66 -9.27 3.60 -10.41
CA ILE A 66 -9.49 5.00 -10.00
C ILE A 66 -10.99 5.36 -10.05
N VAL A 67 -11.69 4.97 -11.13
CA VAL A 67 -13.13 5.21 -11.26
C VAL A 67 -13.90 4.52 -10.13
N CYS A 68 -13.63 3.24 -9.88
CA CYS A 68 -14.29 2.51 -8.80
C CYS A 68 -13.91 3.03 -7.41
N ALA A 69 -12.67 3.49 -7.20
CA ALA A 69 -12.23 4.12 -5.95
C ALA A 69 -13.05 5.37 -5.65
N ARG A 70 -13.29 6.20 -6.68
CA ARG A 70 -14.10 7.41 -6.56
C ARG A 70 -15.57 7.09 -6.33
N LEU A 71 -16.15 6.19 -7.13
CA LEU A 71 -17.54 5.79 -7.00
C LEU A 71 -17.83 5.16 -5.64
N TYR A 72 -16.92 4.31 -5.14
CA TYR A 72 -17.04 3.74 -3.81
C TYR A 72 -17.08 4.85 -2.75
N TYR A 73 -16.13 5.79 -2.76
CA TYR A 73 -16.14 6.91 -1.81
C TYR A 73 -17.44 7.73 -1.88
N VAL A 74 -17.91 8.06 -3.08
CA VAL A 74 -19.14 8.84 -3.31
C VAL A 74 -20.38 8.14 -2.77
N VAL A 75 -20.45 6.80 -2.86
CA VAL A 75 -21.58 6.02 -2.32
C VAL A 75 -21.65 6.13 -0.79
N PHE A 76 -20.51 6.12 -0.10
CA PHE A 76 -20.46 6.27 1.36
C PHE A 76 -20.70 7.72 1.80
N GLU A 77 -20.31 8.69 0.98
CA GLU A 77 -20.51 10.13 1.22
C GLU A 77 -21.71 10.71 0.44
N TRP A 78 -22.73 9.89 0.16
CA TRP A 78 -23.81 10.24 -0.76
C TRP A 78 -24.61 11.48 -0.32
N GLN A 79 -24.75 11.70 0.98
CA GLN A 79 -25.44 12.88 1.52
C GLN A 79 -24.82 14.19 1.03
N TYR A 80 -23.48 14.24 0.90
CA TYR A 80 -22.76 15.38 0.36
C TYR A 80 -22.89 15.44 -1.17
N TYR A 81 -22.58 14.35 -1.87
CA TYR A 81 -22.53 14.34 -3.33
C TYR A 81 -23.89 14.46 -4.02
N SER A 82 -24.98 14.08 -3.35
CA SER A 82 -26.34 14.33 -3.85
C SER A 82 -26.66 15.82 -4.00
N GLN A 83 -26.00 16.68 -3.21
CA GLN A 83 -26.10 18.14 -3.28
C GLN A 83 -25.04 18.74 -4.21
N HIS A 84 -23.92 18.04 -4.40
CA HIS A 84 -22.78 18.48 -5.21
C HIS A 84 -22.38 17.46 -6.31
N PRO A 85 -23.28 17.12 -7.26
CA PRO A 85 -23.06 16.01 -8.19
C PRO A 85 -21.88 16.23 -9.15
N ILE A 86 -21.54 17.48 -9.47
CA ILE A 86 -20.40 17.79 -10.35
C ILE A 86 -19.06 17.45 -9.68
N GLU A 87 -18.99 17.50 -8.36
CA GLU A 87 -17.77 17.23 -7.60
C GLU A 87 -17.38 15.75 -7.63
N ILE A 88 -18.29 14.85 -8.01
CA ILE A 88 -18.00 13.43 -8.23
C ILE A 88 -16.81 13.25 -9.19
N PHE A 89 -16.68 14.12 -10.20
CA PHE A 89 -15.61 14.05 -11.20
C PHE A 89 -14.27 14.64 -10.74
N TYR A 90 -14.25 15.37 -9.62
CA TYR A 90 -13.07 16.08 -9.13
C TYR A 90 -12.13 15.17 -8.33
N VAL A 91 -11.59 14.14 -8.99
CA VAL A 91 -10.70 13.14 -8.37
C VAL A 91 -9.42 13.73 -7.77
N TRP A 92 -9.03 14.94 -8.19
CA TRP A 92 -7.87 15.67 -7.65
C TRP A 92 -8.13 16.34 -6.29
N GLN A 93 -9.38 16.40 -5.83
CA GLN A 93 -9.73 16.89 -4.49
C GLN A 93 -9.59 15.82 -3.41
N GLY A 94 -9.12 14.62 -3.76
CA GLY A 94 -9.06 13.47 -2.87
C GLY A 94 -10.34 12.64 -2.91
N GLY A 95 -10.65 11.93 -1.83
CA GLY A 95 -11.85 11.08 -1.75
C GLY A 95 -11.79 9.88 -2.71
N LEU A 96 -10.73 9.07 -2.56
CA LEU A 96 -10.55 7.81 -3.28
C LEU A 96 -10.48 6.69 -2.25
N ALA A 97 -11.45 5.79 -2.26
CA ALA A 97 -11.50 4.68 -1.32
C ALA A 97 -10.64 3.51 -1.80
N PHE A 98 -9.79 2.98 -0.90
CA PHE A 98 -8.92 1.84 -1.20
C PHE A 98 -9.71 0.61 -1.68
N TYR A 99 -10.79 0.24 -0.99
CA TYR A 99 -11.63 -0.91 -1.36
C TYR A 99 -12.22 -0.77 -2.77
N GLY A 100 -12.65 0.44 -3.15
CA GLY A 100 -13.11 0.71 -4.50
C GLY A 100 -12.02 0.52 -5.54
N SER A 101 -10.79 0.97 -5.25
CA SER A 101 -9.63 0.74 -6.13
C SER A 101 -9.31 -0.74 -6.30
N LEU A 102 -9.38 -1.52 -5.22
CA LEU A 102 -9.09 -2.95 -5.24
C LEU A 102 -10.12 -3.72 -6.09
N LEU A 103 -11.42 -3.49 -5.84
CA LEU A 103 -12.50 -4.12 -6.58
C LEU A 103 -12.48 -3.72 -8.07
N GLY A 104 -12.26 -2.43 -8.35
CA GLY A 104 -12.14 -1.93 -9.72
C GLY A 104 -10.93 -2.49 -10.46
N GLY A 105 -9.78 -2.60 -9.78
CA GLY A 105 -8.58 -3.22 -10.34
C GLY A 105 -8.80 -4.70 -10.70
N LEU A 106 -9.44 -5.46 -9.81
CA LEU A 106 -9.79 -6.87 -10.08
C LEU A 106 -10.81 -6.99 -11.22
N LEU A 107 -11.81 -6.11 -11.28
CA LEU A 107 -12.76 -6.04 -12.39
C LEU A 107 -12.07 -5.74 -13.72
N GLY A 108 -11.17 -4.75 -13.75
CA GLY A 108 -10.40 -4.39 -14.94
C GLY A 108 -9.52 -5.54 -15.43
N LEU A 109 -8.85 -6.23 -14.49
CA LEU A 109 -8.06 -7.42 -14.80
C LEU A 109 -8.93 -8.56 -15.34
N TRP A 110 -10.11 -8.79 -14.76
CA TRP A 110 -11.06 -9.79 -15.24
C TRP A 110 -11.55 -9.47 -16.67
N ILE A 111 -11.95 -8.22 -16.95
CA ILE A 111 -12.35 -7.78 -18.29
C ILE A 111 -11.22 -8.02 -19.30
N TYR A 112 -10.00 -7.62 -18.95
CA TYR A 112 -8.83 -7.76 -19.79
C TYR A 112 -8.51 -9.23 -20.12
N THR A 113 -8.42 -10.07 -19.08
CA THR A 113 -8.09 -11.50 -19.21
C THR A 113 -9.14 -12.26 -19.99
N LYS A 114 -10.44 -11.94 -19.82
CA LYS A 114 -11.53 -12.52 -20.62
C LYS A 114 -11.38 -12.20 -22.11
N ARG A 115 -11.02 -10.96 -22.46
CA ARG A 115 -10.82 -10.54 -23.86
C ARG A 115 -9.59 -11.18 -24.50
N LYS A 116 -8.48 -11.26 -23.77
CA LYS A 116 -7.20 -11.80 -24.28
C LYS A 116 -7.05 -13.32 -24.13
N LYS A 117 -8.01 -14.00 -23.49
CA LYS A 117 -7.98 -15.44 -23.19
C LYS A 117 -6.73 -15.87 -22.40
N VAL A 118 -6.21 -14.99 -21.56
CA VAL A 118 -5.09 -15.28 -20.65
C VAL A 118 -5.65 -15.66 -19.28
N ARG A 119 -5.00 -16.60 -18.59
CA ARG A 119 -5.40 -16.98 -17.23
C ARG A 119 -5.08 -15.86 -16.24
N ILE A 120 -6.09 -15.43 -15.47
CA ILE A 120 -5.95 -14.34 -14.52
C ILE A 120 -4.83 -14.58 -13.48
N LEU A 121 -4.76 -15.79 -12.93
CA LEU A 121 -3.74 -16.17 -11.94
C LEU A 121 -2.32 -16.08 -12.50
N ARG A 122 -2.14 -16.28 -13.81
CA ARG A 122 -0.83 -16.15 -14.45
C ARG A 122 -0.35 -14.70 -14.48
N ILE A 123 -1.27 -13.75 -14.70
CA ILE A 123 -0.96 -12.31 -14.59
C ILE A 123 -0.73 -11.94 -13.13
N MET A 124 -1.56 -12.43 -12.21
CA MET A 124 -1.40 -12.17 -10.77
C MET A 124 -0.06 -12.67 -10.23
N ASP A 125 0.44 -13.82 -10.71
CA ASP A 125 1.78 -14.29 -10.36
C ASP A 125 2.90 -13.35 -10.84
N CYS A 126 2.76 -12.72 -12.01
CA CYS A 126 3.74 -11.75 -12.48
C CYS A 126 3.75 -10.50 -11.60
N VAL A 127 2.56 -10.08 -11.15
CA VAL A 127 2.37 -8.85 -10.38
C VAL A 127 2.72 -9.03 -8.90
N ALA A 128 2.49 -10.21 -8.32
CA ALA A 128 2.61 -10.44 -6.87
C ALA A 128 3.97 -10.03 -6.25
N PRO A 129 5.14 -10.38 -6.84
CA PRO A 129 6.43 -9.92 -6.29
C PRO A 129 6.56 -8.38 -6.35
N GLY A 130 6.11 -7.76 -7.44
CA GLY A 130 6.14 -6.31 -7.58
C GLY A 130 5.19 -5.61 -6.60
N LEU A 131 4.01 -6.18 -6.38
CA LEU A 131 3.00 -5.68 -5.46
C LEU A 131 3.53 -5.62 -4.02
N VAL A 132 4.14 -6.70 -3.53
CA VAL A 132 4.66 -6.73 -2.16
C VAL A 132 5.88 -5.81 -1.98
N LEU A 133 6.70 -5.62 -3.03
CA LEU A 133 7.76 -4.61 -3.00
C LEU A 133 7.17 -3.19 -2.95
N ALA A 134 6.13 -2.91 -3.73
CA ALA A 134 5.43 -1.63 -3.69
C ALA A 134 4.82 -1.38 -2.31
N GLN A 135 4.30 -2.41 -1.63
CA GLN A 135 3.84 -2.31 -0.25
C GLN A 135 5.00 -1.98 0.70
N ALA A 136 6.15 -2.65 0.58
CA ALA A 136 7.33 -2.36 1.40
C ALA A 136 7.78 -0.89 1.31
N ILE A 137 7.80 -0.35 0.09
CA ILE A 137 8.15 1.05 -0.20
C ILE A 137 7.06 2.00 0.29
N GLY A 138 5.79 1.69 0.01
CA GLY A 138 4.64 2.52 0.39
C GLY A 138 4.52 2.74 1.90
N ARG A 139 4.95 1.78 2.72
CA ARG A 139 4.98 1.94 4.19
C ARG A 139 5.86 3.09 4.67
N TRP A 140 6.89 3.47 3.92
CA TRP A 140 7.67 4.67 4.23
C TRP A 140 6.87 5.96 4.02
N GLY A 141 5.85 5.95 3.17
CA GLY A 141 4.90 7.06 3.08
C GLY A 141 4.18 7.30 4.40
N ASN A 142 3.78 6.24 5.12
CA ASN A 142 3.15 6.37 6.44
C ASN A 142 4.09 7.01 7.46
N PHE A 143 5.41 6.79 7.35
CA PHE A 143 6.40 7.45 8.18
C PHE A 143 6.46 8.96 7.93
N PHE A 144 6.53 9.40 6.68
CA PHE A 144 6.52 10.83 6.33
C PHE A 144 5.19 11.51 6.69
N ASN A 145 4.08 10.80 6.55
CA ASN A 145 2.74 11.29 6.93
C ASN A 145 2.47 11.20 8.43
N GLN A 146 3.34 10.54 9.20
CA GLN A 146 3.16 10.29 10.62
C GLN A 146 1.80 9.63 10.93
N GLU A 147 1.50 8.54 10.23
CA GLU A 147 0.24 7.79 10.36
C GLU A 147 0.47 6.28 10.47
N ALA A 148 -0.57 5.54 10.87
CA ALA A 148 -0.58 4.06 10.88
C ALA A 148 0.52 3.40 11.74
N PHE A 149 0.99 4.11 12.76
CA PHE A 149 1.93 3.66 13.80
C PHE A 149 1.23 2.77 14.85
N GLY A 150 2.01 2.08 15.68
CA GLY A 150 1.48 1.13 16.66
C GLY A 150 1.24 1.73 18.05
N LEU A 151 1.01 0.84 19.02
CA LEU A 151 0.73 1.20 20.41
C LEU A 151 1.81 2.10 21.03
N PRO A 152 1.43 3.00 21.96
CA PRO A 152 2.36 3.85 22.68
C PRO A 152 3.32 3.04 23.56
N VAL A 153 4.57 3.46 23.63
CA VAL A 153 5.63 2.78 24.40
C VAL A 153 6.15 3.70 25.50
N ASN A 154 6.00 3.27 26.75
CA ASN A 154 6.44 4.02 27.93
C ASN A 154 7.82 3.59 28.46
N ASN A 155 8.34 2.46 27.99
CA ASN A 155 9.63 1.96 28.45
C ASN A 155 10.78 2.66 27.73
N GLY A 156 11.56 3.46 28.46
CA GLY A 156 12.69 4.22 27.93
C GLY A 156 13.76 3.39 27.22
N SER A 157 13.92 2.10 27.57
CA SER A 157 14.89 1.22 26.90
C SER A 157 14.47 0.81 25.48
N LEU A 158 13.20 1.01 25.12
CA LEU A 158 12.62 0.70 23.80
C LEU A 158 12.42 1.95 22.93
N MET A 159 12.76 3.15 23.46
CA MET A 159 12.60 4.45 22.79
C MET A 159 13.72 4.75 21.76
N TRP A 160 13.96 3.84 20.83
CA TRP A 160 14.96 3.99 19.77
C TRP A 160 14.45 3.37 18.47
N PHE A 161 14.86 3.94 17.32
CA PHE A 161 14.53 3.39 16.02
C PHE A 161 15.37 2.14 15.71
N PRO A 162 14.80 1.03 15.21
CA PRO A 162 13.44 0.88 14.70
C PRO A 162 12.42 0.28 15.68
N MET A 163 12.73 0.20 16.98
CA MET A 163 11.76 -0.29 17.96
C MET A 163 10.58 0.68 18.13
N THR A 164 10.87 1.97 18.12
CA THR A 164 9.84 3.00 18.17
C THR A 164 10.14 4.14 17.20
N VAL A 165 9.09 4.87 16.86
CA VAL A 165 9.15 6.10 16.10
C VAL A 165 8.50 7.20 16.92
N ARG A 166 9.04 8.41 16.81
CA ARG A 166 8.46 9.59 17.42
C ARG A 166 7.38 10.14 16.50
N ILE A 167 6.18 10.36 17.00
CA ILE A 167 5.08 10.99 16.27
C ILE A 167 4.81 12.36 16.89
N GLU A 168 4.64 13.38 16.07
CA GLU A 168 4.32 14.74 16.52
C GLU A 168 2.82 14.97 16.53
N GLY A 169 2.40 15.79 17.49
CA GLY A 169 1.00 16.17 17.65
C GLY A 169 0.30 15.33 18.70
N VAL A 170 -1.03 15.34 18.62
CA VAL A 170 -1.91 14.67 19.57
C VAL A 170 -2.60 13.55 18.83
N HIS A 171 -2.52 12.34 19.38
CA HIS A 171 -3.09 11.15 18.77
C HIS A 171 -4.21 10.62 19.65
N TYR A 172 -5.16 9.94 19.02
CA TYR A 172 -6.23 9.26 19.74
C TYR A 172 -6.05 7.76 19.56
N PHE A 173 -6.19 7.01 20.66
CA PHE A 173 -6.20 5.56 20.65
C PHE A 173 -7.48 5.08 21.33
N ASN A 174 -8.28 4.26 20.66
CA ASN A 174 -9.60 3.83 21.16
C ASN A 174 -10.51 5.00 21.61
N GLY A 175 -10.40 6.17 20.97
CA GLY A 175 -11.16 7.37 21.33
C GLY A 175 -10.59 8.17 22.51
N GLU A 176 -9.50 7.74 23.13
CA GLU A 176 -8.83 8.44 24.22
C GLU A 176 -7.59 9.21 23.75
N LEU A 177 -7.35 10.37 24.36
CA LEU A 177 -6.22 11.23 24.05
C LEU A 177 -4.90 10.57 24.51
N CYS A 178 -3.99 10.31 23.58
CA CYS A 178 -2.64 9.83 23.87
C CYS A 178 -1.63 10.97 23.66
N SER A 179 -0.98 11.39 24.75
CA SER A 179 0.08 12.39 24.75
C SER A 179 1.49 11.78 24.66
N ASN A 180 1.61 10.45 24.57
CA ASN A 180 2.91 9.81 24.43
C ASN A 180 3.42 10.03 22.99
N PRO A 181 4.61 10.62 22.80
CA PRO A 181 5.15 10.83 21.45
C PRO A 181 5.81 9.58 20.86
N TYR A 182 6.07 8.52 21.63
CA TYR A 182 6.77 7.32 21.17
C TYR A 182 5.81 6.15 20.93
N HIS A 183 5.80 5.67 19.70
CA HIS A 183 4.94 4.58 19.24
C HIS A 183 5.75 3.47 18.60
N LEU A 184 5.23 2.24 18.62
CA LEU A 184 5.83 1.15 17.85
C LEU A 184 5.92 1.52 16.37
N ALA A 185 7.09 1.31 15.76
CA ALA A 185 7.34 1.64 14.35
C ALA A 185 6.76 0.55 13.42
N THR A 186 5.45 0.32 13.50
CA THR A 186 4.73 -0.71 12.71
C THR A 186 4.96 -0.55 11.21
N PHE A 187 5.05 0.68 10.69
CA PHE A 187 5.40 0.93 9.29
C PHE A 187 6.71 0.24 8.88
N PHE A 188 7.72 0.26 9.76
CA PHE A 188 9.02 -0.34 9.50
C PHE A 188 8.94 -1.86 9.58
N TYR A 189 8.21 -2.40 10.56
CA TYR A 189 8.01 -3.85 10.68
C TYR A 189 7.28 -4.41 9.46
N GLU A 190 6.21 -3.76 9.02
CA GLU A 190 5.48 -4.09 7.80
C GLU A 190 6.38 -3.96 6.57
N SER A 191 7.17 -2.89 6.47
CA SER A 191 8.10 -2.67 5.36
C SER A 191 9.12 -3.81 5.26
N MET A 192 9.73 -4.18 6.38
CA MET A 192 10.72 -5.25 6.44
C MET A 192 10.10 -6.62 6.15
N TRP A 193 8.90 -6.91 6.66
CA TRP A 193 8.20 -8.14 6.33
C TRP A 193 7.89 -8.23 4.83
N CYS A 194 7.31 -7.17 4.26
CA CYS A 194 7.02 -7.11 2.83
C CYS A 194 8.30 -7.27 1.99
N LEU A 195 9.42 -6.70 2.43
CA LEU A 195 10.72 -6.87 1.77
C LEU A 195 11.22 -8.33 1.85
N LEU A 196 11.07 -9.00 2.99
CA LEU A 196 11.41 -10.42 3.12
C LEU A 196 10.53 -11.30 2.22
N VAL A 197 9.23 -11.03 2.17
CA VAL A 197 8.30 -11.72 1.26
C VAL A 197 8.68 -11.47 -0.20
N PHE A 198 9.04 -10.24 -0.57
CA PHE A 198 9.56 -9.93 -1.90
C PHE A 198 10.80 -10.77 -2.22
N ILE A 199 11.81 -10.76 -1.35
CA ILE A 199 13.06 -11.52 -1.54
C ILE A 199 12.76 -13.01 -1.70
N PHE A 200 11.86 -13.55 -0.88
CA PHE A 200 11.42 -14.94 -0.97
C PHE A 200 10.74 -15.24 -2.30
N LEU A 201 9.68 -14.51 -2.66
CA LEU A 201 8.93 -14.72 -3.91
C LEU A 201 9.85 -14.56 -5.13
N TRP A 202 10.68 -13.53 -5.14
CA TRP A 202 11.61 -13.27 -6.23
C TRP A 202 12.65 -14.38 -6.35
N SER A 203 13.23 -14.86 -5.24
CA SER A 203 14.23 -15.93 -5.27
C SER A 203 13.62 -17.29 -5.64
N TYR A 204 12.38 -17.55 -5.21
CA TYR A 204 11.69 -18.82 -5.43
C TYR A 204 10.89 -18.88 -6.74
N ARG A 205 10.79 -17.77 -7.49
CA ARG A 205 9.94 -17.65 -8.69
C ARG A 205 10.13 -18.71 -9.78
N LYS A 206 11.33 -19.27 -9.89
CA LYS A 206 11.66 -20.34 -10.87
C LYS A 206 11.15 -21.72 -10.45
N LYS A 207 10.84 -21.91 -9.17
CA LYS A 207 10.33 -23.17 -8.61
C LYS A 207 8.80 -23.24 -8.64
N PHE A 208 8.12 -22.10 -8.75
CA PHE A 208 6.67 -22.04 -8.98
C PHE A 208 6.33 -22.54 -10.38
N LYS A 209 5.53 -23.62 -10.45
CA LYS A 209 5.21 -24.34 -11.69
C LYS A 209 3.77 -24.11 -12.14
N HIS A 210 2.87 -23.80 -11.22
CA HIS A 210 1.45 -23.63 -11.51
C HIS A 210 1.07 -22.15 -11.48
N ASP A 211 0.05 -21.80 -12.28
CA ASP A 211 -0.53 -20.46 -12.26
C ASP A 211 -1.21 -20.23 -10.90
N GLY A 212 -0.78 -19.20 -10.18
CA GLY A 212 -1.29 -18.84 -8.85
C GLY A 212 -0.35 -19.19 -7.71
N ASP A 213 0.70 -19.98 -7.93
CA ASP A 213 1.66 -20.35 -6.89
C ASP A 213 2.25 -19.11 -6.20
N ALA A 214 2.68 -18.11 -6.98
CA ALA A 214 3.30 -16.90 -6.43
C ALA A 214 2.26 -15.99 -5.77
N PHE A 215 1.08 -15.84 -6.39
CA PHE A 215 0.00 -15.01 -5.85
C PHE A 215 -0.55 -15.56 -4.53
N TRP A 216 -0.84 -16.85 -4.44
CA TRP A 216 -1.37 -17.44 -3.20
C TRP A 216 -0.33 -17.45 -2.09
N THR A 217 0.94 -17.71 -2.42
CA THR A 217 2.04 -17.59 -1.46
C THR A 217 2.16 -16.17 -0.92
N TYR A 218 2.06 -15.16 -1.80
CA TYR A 218 1.99 -13.76 -1.40
C TYR A 218 0.80 -13.50 -0.47
N ALA A 219 -0.41 -13.91 -0.86
CA ALA A 219 -1.63 -13.65 -0.09
C ALA A 219 -1.58 -14.27 1.31
N LEU A 220 -1.03 -15.49 1.43
CA LEU A 220 -0.83 -16.16 2.70
C LEU A 220 0.18 -15.43 3.59
N LEU A 221 1.36 -15.09 3.05
CA LEU A 221 2.42 -14.45 3.83
C LEU A 221 2.06 -13.01 4.23
N TYR A 222 1.39 -12.28 3.35
CA TYR A 222 0.90 -10.94 3.65
C TYR A 222 -0.26 -10.99 4.65
N GLY A 223 -1.23 -11.90 4.46
CA GLY A 223 -2.32 -12.11 5.40
C GLY A 223 -1.82 -12.47 6.81
N PHE A 224 -0.79 -13.31 6.90
CA PHE A 224 -0.14 -13.65 8.15
C PHE A 224 0.42 -12.41 8.86
N GLU A 225 1.19 -11.56 8.17
CA GLU A 225 1.70 -10.32 8.77
C GLU A 225 0.58 -9.40 9.25
N ARG A 226 -0.47 -9.23 8.45
CA ARG A 226 -1.60 -8.38 8.81
C ARG A 226 -2.25 -8.85 10.12
N MET A 227 -2.35 -10.15 10.37
CA MET A 227 -2.86 -10.66 11.66
C MET A 227 -2.00 -10.23 12.86
N PHE A 228 -0.67 -10.18 12.72
CA PHE A 228 0.22 -9.75 13.81
C PHE A 228 0.24 -8.23 13.98
N VAL A 229 0.35 -7.48 12.89
CA VAL A 229 0.48 -6.02 12.95
C VAL A 229 -0.82 -5.37 13.40
N GLU A 230 -1.97 -5.93 13.05
CA GLU A 230 -3.26 -5.45 13.56
C GLU A 230 -3.35 -5.59 15.09
N GLY A 231 -2.71 -6.59 15.70
CA GLY A 231 -2.60 -6.69 17.16
C GLY A 231 -1.66 -5.65 17.78
N LEU A 232 -0.77 -5.04 16.99
CA LEU A 232 0.19 -4.02 17.44
C LEU A 232 -0.33 -2.59 17.21
N ARG A 233 -1.41 -2.42 16.45
CA ARG A 233 -2.08 -1.15 16.24
C ARG A 233 -3.19 -0.99 17.28
N GLY A 234 -3.24 0.16 17.94
CA GLY A 234 -4.31 0.47 18.89
C GLY A 234 -5.55 1.08 18.23
N ASP A 235 -5.52 1.33 16.92
CA ASP A 235 -6.63 1.86 16.11
C ASP A 235 -7.22 0.79 15.17
N SER A 236 -7.06 -0.47 15.54
CA SER A 236 -7.53 -1.60 14.76
C SER A 236 -9.06 -1.61 14.76
N LEU A 237 -9.63 -1.39 13.57
CA LEU A 237 -11.04 -1.59 13.29
C LEU A 237 -11.30 -3.10 13.33
N TYR A 238 -11.40 -3.66 14.54
CA TYR A 238 -11.98 -4.98 14.72
C TYR A 238 -13.40 -4.90 14.17
N LEU A 239 -13.70 -5.71 13.16
CA LEU A 239 -15.07 -6.03 12.79
C LEU A 239 -15.69 -6.74 14.00
N ILE A 240 -16.28 -5.95 14.90
CA ILE A 240 -17.19 -6.40 15.95
C ILE A 240 -18.60 -6.45 15.36
#